data_AF-L5K5W4-F1
#
_entry.id   AF-L5K5W4-F1
#
_cell.length_a   1.000
_cell.length_b   1.000
_cell.length_c   1.000
_cell.angle_alpha   90.00
_cell.angle_beta   90.00
_cell.angle_gamma   90.00
#
_symmetry.space_group_name_H-M   'P 1'
#
loop_
_entity.id
_entity.type
_entity.pdbx_description
1 polymer ?
#
loop_
_entity_poly.entity_id
_entity_poly.type
_entity_poly.pdbx_seq_one_letter_code
_entity_poly.pdbx_strand_id
1 'polypeptide(L)' 'METMCQERGAKLFATDERFCIDNGAMIAQAGWEMFRTGHRTPLSDSGIRQRYRTDEVEVTWRD' A
#
# COMPACT_ATOMS: atom_id res chain seq x y z
N MET A 1 -4.19 16.23 -13.63
CA MET A 1 -3.04 15.94 -12.73
C MET A 1 -1.73 16.26 -13.43
N GLU A 2 -1.55 15.84 -14.69
CA GLU A 2 -0.33 16.07 -15.48
C GLU A 2 0.13 17.55 -15.51
N THR A 3 -0.75 18.48 -15.92
CA THR A 3 -0.43 19.91 -15.95
C THR A 3 0.03 20.45 -14.60
N MET A 4 -0.70 20.11 -13.52
CA MET A 4 -0.37 20.51 -12.15
C MET A 4 1.03 20.02 -11.73
N CYS A 5 1.37 18.77 -12.06
CA CYS A 5 2.68 18.18 -11.77
C CYS A 5 3.80 18.85 -12.56
N GLN A 6 3.61 19.08 -13.87
CA GLN A 6 4.58 19.75 -14.74
C GLN A 6 4.91 21.16 -14.25
N GLU A 7 3.89 21.96 -13.91
CA GLU A 7 4.05 23.31 -13.37
C GLU A 7 4.87 23.36 -12.06
N ARG A 8 4.92 22.25 -11.31
CA ARG A 8 5.62 22.14 -10.02
C ARG A 8 6.92 21.34 -10.10
N GLY A 9 7.37 20.96 -11.31
CA GLY A 9 8.55 20.12 -11.49
C GLY A 9 8.42 18.71 -10.89
N ALA A 10 7.18 18.23 -10.70
CA ALA A 10 6.89 16.90 -10.20
C ALA A 10 6.65 15.89 -11.34
N LYS A 11 6.89 14.61 -11.08
CA LYS A 11 6.62 13.52 -12.02
C LYS A 11 5.32 12.80 -11.64
N LEU A 12 4.43 12.63 -12.61
CA LEU A 12 3.21 11.83 -12.45
C LEU A 12 3.49 10.36 -12.80
N PHE A 13 3.03 9.46 -11.96
CA PHE A 13 3.03 8.02 -12.23
C PHE A 13 1.58 7.52 -12.19
N ALA A 14 1.04 7.22 -13.36
CA ALA A 14 -0.27 6.59 -13.50
C ALA A 14 -0.11 5.08 -13.65
N THR A 15 -1.11 4.34 -13.21
CA THR A 15 -1.19 2.89 -13.32
C THR A 15 -2.39 2.51 -14.18
N ASP A 16 -2.35 1.32 -14.80
CA ASP A 16 -3.50 0.71 -15.47
C ASP A 16 -4.75 0.70 -14.57
N GLU A 17 -5.89 1.08 -15.14
CA GLU A 17 -7.16 1.26 -14.42
C GLU A 17 -7.61 0.02 -13.63
N ARG A 18 -7.22 -1.18 -14.08
CA ARG A 18 -7.55 -2.44 -13.42
C ARG A 18 -6.92 -2.55 -12.03
N PHE A 19 -5.82 -1.84 -11.79
CA PHE A 19 -5.16 -1.80 -10.49
C PHE A 19 -5.55 -0.57 -9.65
N CYS A 20 -6.31 0.37 -10.22
CA CYS A 20 -6.78 1.57 -9.53
C CYS A 20 -8.11 1.34 -8.79
N ILE A 21 -8.86 0.29 -9.15
CA ILE A 21 -10.04 -0.16 -8.41
C ILE A 21 -9.65 -1.10 -7.27
N ASP A 22 -10.56 -1.35 -6.33
CA ASP A 22 -10.35 -2.34 -5.27
C ASP A 22 -10.08 -3.73 -5.88
N ASN A 23 -8.90 -4.27 -5.59
CA ASN A 23 -8.45 -5.55 -6.15
C ASN A 23 -7.62 -6.35 -5.14
N GLY A 24 -7.56 -7.67 -5.33
CA GLY A 24 -6.75 -8.53 -4.46
C GLY A 24 -5.23 -8.40 -4.66
N ALA A 25 -4.79 -7.89 -5.82
CA ALA A 25 -3.37 -7.79 -6.14
C ALA A 25 -2.66 -6.73 -5.29
N MET A 26 -3.29 -5.58 -5.02
CA MET A 26 -2.72 -4.56 -4.12
C MET A 26 -2.57 -5.08 -2.68
N ILE A 27 -3.51 -5.91 -2.21
CA ILE A 27 -3.44 -6.53 -0.88
C ILE A 27 -2.31 -7.56 -0.83
N ALA A 28 -2.20 -8.40 -1.86
CA ALA A 28 -1.14 -9.39 -1.97
C ALA A 28 0.25 -8.74 -2.04
N GLN A 29 0.40 -7.65 -2.82
CA GLN A 29 1.66 -6.93 -2.93
C GLN A 29 2.07 -6.34 -1.58
N ALA A 30 1.20 -5.59 -0.90
CA ALA A 30 1.52 -5.03 0.42
C ALA A 30 1.83 -6.12 1.45
N GLY A 31 1.08 -7.24 1.45
CA GLY A 31 1.33 -8.38 2.32
C GLY A 31 2.68 -9.06 2.04
N TRP A 32 3.07 -9.18 0.77
CA TRP A 32 4.38 -9.70 0.38
C TRP A 32 5.52 -8.78 0.87
N GLU A 33 5.38 -7.47 0.67
CA GLU A 33 6.34 -6.47 1.14
C GLU A 33 6.53 -6.54 2.67
N MET A 34 5.46 -6.69 3.43
CA MET A 34 5.51 -6.91 4.88
C MET A 34 6.19 -8.25 5.21
N PHE A 35 5.81 -9.32 4.54
CA PHE A 35 6.30 -10.66 4.84
C PHE A 35 7.80 -10.81 4.57
N ARG A 36 8.30 -10.23 3.46
CA ARG A 36 9.70 -10.33 3.05
C ARG A 36 10.66 -9.63 4.02
N THR A 37 10.20 -8.62 4.76
CA THR A 37 10.98 -7.95 5.80
C THR A 37 10.81 -8.55 7.19
N GLY A 38 10.09 -9.67 7.30
CA GLY A 38 10.00 -10.45 8.52
C GLY A 38 8.72 -10.21 9.33
N HIS A 39 7.78 -9.38 8.88
CA HIS A 39 6.49 -9.27 9.58
C HIS A 39 5.75 -10.61 9.53
N ARG A 40 5.21 -11.01 10.68
CA ARG A 40 4.37 -12.20 10.85
C ARG A 40 3.16 -11.80 11.70
N THR A 41 1.97 -12.19 11.26
CA THR A 41 0.72 -11.93 12.01
C THR A 41 0.27 -13.22 12.66
N PRO A 42 0.31 -13.34 14.00
CA PRO A 42 -0.29 -14.45 14.70
C PRO A 42 -1.80 -14.53 14.42
N LEU A 43 -2.37 -15.74 14.47
CA LEU A 43 -3.81 -15.93 14.25
C LEU A 43 -4.68 -15.15 15.26
N SER A 44 -4.19 -14.98 16.50
CA SER A 44 -4.88 -14.16 17.51
C SER A 44 -5.04 -12.70 17.09
N ASP A 45 -4.15 -12.22 16.23
CA ASP A 45 -4.03 -10.83 15.83
C ASP A 45 -4.56 -10.60 14.40
N SER A 46 -5.03 -11.66 13.72
CA SER A 46 -5.55 -11.60 12.35
C SER A 46 -7.06 -11.27 12.27
N GLY A 47 -7.61 -10.67 13.34
CA GLY A 47 -9.00 -10.25 13.39
C GLY A 47 -9.30 -9.04 12.51
N ILE A 48 -10.59 -8.76 12.32
CA ILE A 48 -11.03 -7.60 11.53
C ILE A 48 -10.81 -6.31 12.34
N ARG A 49 -10.17 -5.32 11.72
CA ARG A 49 -10.08 -3.96 12.25
C ARG A 49 -10.88 -3.00 11.37
N GLN A 50 -12.14 -2.76 11.74
CA GLN A 50 -13.06 -1.92 10.95
C GLN A 50 -12.61 -0.45 10.83
N ARG A 51 -11.80 0.04 11.77
CA ARG A 51 -11.28 1.42 11.80
C ARG A 51 -9.75 1.41 11.77
N TYR A 52 -9.17 0.69 10.80
CA TYR A 52 -7.72 0.62 10.64
C TYR A 52 -7.20 1.98 10.16
N ARG A 53 -6.33 2.63 10.95
CA ARG A 53 -5.72 3.92 10.54
C ARG A 53 -4.45 3.66 9.74
N THR A 54 -4.14 4.60 8.85
CA THR A 54 -2.95 4.55 7.99
C THR A 54 -1.63 4.69 8.74
N ASP A 55 -1.65 5.30 9.94
CA ASP A 55 -0.46 5.54 10.77
C ASP A 55 -0.21 4.48 11.84
N GLU A 56 -1.06 3.44 11.90
CA GLU A 56 -0.92 2.33 12.84
C GLU A 56 0.03 1.23 12.35
N VAL A 57 0.51 1.32 11.11
CA VAL A 57 1.39 0.33 10.48
C VAL A 57 2.83 0.83 10.47
N GLU A 58 3.72 0.09 11.11
CA GLU A 58 5.16 0.30 10.96
C GLU A 58 5.61 -0.21 9.58
N VAL A 59 6.16 0.69 8.75
CA VAL A 59 6.62 0.38 7.40
C VAL A 59 8.10 0.01 7.43
N THR A 60 8.42 -1.27 7.26
CA THR A 60 9.81 -1.78 7.28
C THR A 60 10.37 -2.15 5.91
N TRP A 61 9.59 -1.99 4.83
CA TRP A 61 9.89 -2.47 3.47
C TRP A 61 10.19 -1.36 2.46
N ARG A 62 10.53 -0.17 2.95
CA ARG A 62 10.79 1.00 2.11
C ARG A 62 12.26 1.15 1.69
N ASP A 63 13.17 0.51 2.42
CA ASP A 63 14.61 0.64 2.26
C ASP A 63 15.22 -0.54 1.46
#